data_AF-A0A8T8HT89-F1
#
_entry.id   AF-A0A8T8HT89-F1
#
_cell.length_a   1.000
_cell.length_b   1.000
_cell.length_c   1.000
_cell.angle_alpha   90.00
_cell.angle_beta   90.00
_cell.angle_gamma   90.00
#
_symmetry.space_group_name_H-M   'P 1'
#
loop_
_entity.id
_entity.type
_entity.pdbx_description
1 polymer ?
#
loop_
_entity_poly.entity_id
_entity_poly.type
_entity_poly.pdbx_seq_one_letter_code
_entity_poly.pdbx_strand_id
1 'polypeptide(L)'
;LAASAFPAVRAVVSVVGGGVVTQGIGPGKRLLEKLSAEVAAWTWRGRPLPYLPHYVPEELRRAVVAGEPVRLRPVVDLSDGIPEAAEIPVERVAGGVLLLSSGRDEVRPSAELSEVAQRRLAEHRHPFRYEHVVYPDAGHLIAGAPHRPATDLVTRGLGARLAAGGTPAATAAARADAWRRTIEFFSDQLGT
;
A
#
# COMPACT_ATOMS: atom_id res chain seq x y z
N LEU A 1 3.45 -6.05 8.29
CA LEU A 1 4.28 -7.27 8.33
C LEU A 1 5.30 -7.26 9.46
N ALA A 2 6.27 -6.34 9.50
CA ALA A 2 7.28 -6.33 10.58
C ALA A 2 6.65 -6.29 11.99
N ALA A 3 5.69 -5.39 12.22
CA ALA A 3 5.04 -5.24 13.51
C ALA A 3 4.27 -6.48 14.01
N SER A 4 3.82 -7.36 13.11
CA SER A 4 3.17 -8.63 13.50
C SER A 4 4.16 -9.74 13.83
N ALA A 5 5.44 -9.55 13.49
CA ALA A 5 6.52 -10.49 13.79
C ALA A 5 7.38 -10.07 14.99
N PHE A 6 7.40 -8.78 15.34
CA PHE A 6 8.23 -8.22 16.40
C PHE A 6 7.38 -7.53 17.48
N PRO A 7 7.14 -8.17 18.64
CA PRO A 7 6.35 -7.61 19.73
C PRO A 7 6.88 -6.29 20.32
N ALA A 8 8.16 -5.96 20.05
CA ALA A 8 8.75 -4.70 20.46
C ALA A 8 8.17 -3.48 19.70
N VAL A 9 7.50 -3.69 18.56
CA VAL A 9 6.83 -2.61 17.82
C VAL A 9 5.47 -2.33 18.45
N ARG A 10 5.31 -1.12 19.02
CA ARG A 10 4.14 -0.72 19.82
C ARG A 10 3.18 0.25 19.12
N ALA A 11 3.56 0.80 17.98
CA ALA A 11 2.72 1.68 17.20
C ALA A 11 3.07 1.53 15.72
N VAL A 12 2.06 1.48 14.85
CA VAL A 12 2.23 1.28 13.41
C VAL A 12 1.38 2.29 12.66
N VAL A 13 1.99 3.00 11.71
CA VAL A 13 1.27 3.77 10.70
C VAL A 13 1.62 3.18 9.34
N SER A 14 0.60 2.83 8.55
CA SER A 14 0.76 2.37 7.18
C SER A 14 0.11 3.38 6.23
N VAL A 15 0.91 4.01 5.37
CA VAL A 15 0.45 4.98 4.37
C VAL A 15 0.51 4.34 2.99
N VAL A 16 -0.62 4.32 2.27
CA VAL A 16 -0.82 3.61 0.99
C VAL A 16 -0.32 2.16 0.99
N GLY A 17 -0.34 1.54 2.16
CA GLY A 17 0.06 0.15 2.35
C GLY A 17 -1.11 -0.81 2.19
N GLY A 18 -1.29 -1.66 3.20
CA GLY A 18 -2.39 -2.62 3.26
C GLY A 18 -2.08 -3.83 4.15
N GLY A 19 -3.08 -4.70 4.28
CA GLY A 19 -3.06 -5.94 5.04
C GLY A 19 -2.71 -7.18 4.23
N VAL A 20 -2.10 -7.04 3.05
CA VAL A 20 -1.83 -8.17 2.14
C VAL A 20 -0.40 -8.09 1.63
N VAL A 21 0.27 -9.24 1.60
CA VAL A 21 1.55 -9.43 0.90
C VAL A 21 1.26 -9.63 -0.58
N THR A 22 1.73 -8.72 -1.43
CA THR A 22 1.65 -8.85 -2.90
C THR A 22 2.95 -9.43 -3.45
N GLN A 23 2.93 -9.95 -4.67
CA GLN A 23 4.12 -10.37 -5.39
C GLN A 23 5.17 -9.25 -5.43
N GLY A 24 6.44 -9.65 -5.44
CA GLY A 24 7.56 -8.74 -5.54
C GLY A 24 7.72 -8.16 -6.95
N ILE A 25 8.39 -7.02 -7.02
CA ILE A 25 8.89 -6.49 -8.28
C ILE A 25 10.20 -7.19 -8.61
N GLY A 26 10.22 -7.98 -9.67
CA GLY A 26 11.37 -8.79 -10.04
C GLY A 26 12.59 -8.02 -10.57
N PRO A 27 13.67 -8.76 -10.86
CA PRO A 27 14.82 -8.22 -11.58
C PRO A 27 14.43 -7.82 -13.01
N GLY A 28 15.31 -7.10 -13.70
CA GLY A 28 15.09 -6.64 -15.08
C GLY A 28 15.12 -5.12 -15.22
N LYS A 29 15.08 -4.65 -16.46
CA LYS A 29 15.14 -3.21 -16.78
C LYS A 29 13.77 -2.64 -17.16
N ARG A 30 12.91 -3.47 -17.77
CA ARG A 30 11.61 -3.04 -18.30
C ARG A 30 10.48 -3.40 -17.34
N LEU A 31 9.42 -2.59 -17.31
CA LEU A 31 8.29 -2.81 -16.39
C LEU A 31 7.67 -4.20 -16.53
N LEU A 32 7.40 -4.66 -17.76
CA LEU A 32 6.75 -5.95 -17.99
C LEU A 32 7.60 -7.14 -17.53
N GLU A 33 8.93 -7.06 -17.67
CA GLU A 33 9.86 -8.09 -17.15
C GLU A 33 9.73 -8.19 -15.62
N LYS A 34 9.73 -7.03 -14.95
CA LYS A 34 9.64 -6.95 -13.48
C LYS A 34 8.32 -7.46 -12.93
N LEU A 35 7.21 -7.13 -13.60
CA LEU A 35 5.86 -7.53 -13.16
C LEU A 35 5.59 -9.02 -13.40
N SER A 36 6.19 -9.62 -14.43
CA SER A 36 5.97 -11.03 -14.80
C SER A 36 6.83 -12.01 -14.00
N ALA A 37 7.78 -11.53 -13.20
CA ALA A 37 8.64 -12.39 -12.40
C ALA A 37 7.92 -12.87 -11.14
N GLU A 38 7.71 -14.18 -11.03
CA GLU A 38 7.12 -14.85 -9.86
C GLU A 38 8.10 -14.87 -8.68
N VAL A 39 8.17 -13.76 -7.96
CA VAL A 39 9.07 -13.60 -6.81
C VAL A 39 8.31 -13.14 -5.57
N ALA A 40 8.68 -13.68 -4.41
CA ALA A 40 8.16 -13.19 -3.14
C ALA A 40 8.69 -11.78 -2.86
N ALA A 41 7.80 -10.86 -2.48
CA ALA A 41 8.22 -9.51 -2.07
C ALA A 41 9.03 -9.53 -0.76
N TRP A 42 8.79 -10.52 0.11
CA TRP A 42 9.38 -10.60 1.43
C TRP A 42 9.74 -12.04 1.81
N THR A 43 10.83 -12.17 2.56
CA THR A 43 11.21 -13.42 3.23
C THR A 43 11.16 -13.24 4.74
N TRP A 44 10.77 -14.28 5.46
CA TRP A 44 10.87 -14.36 6.91
C TRP A 44 11.79 -15.52 7.31
N ARG A 45 12.87 -15.23 8.04
CA ARG A 45 13.88 -16.22 8.45
C ARG A 45 14.38 -17.09 7.29
N GLY A 46 14.66 -16.44 6.15
CA GLY A 46 15.14 -17.09 4.93
C GLY A 46 14.07 -17.84 4.13
N ARG A 47 12.81 -17.87 4.57
CA ARG A 47 11.70 -18.50 3.82
C ARG A 47 10.85 -17.45 3.12
N PRO A 48 10.51 -17.61 1.83
CA PRO A 48 9.59 -16.71 1.15
C PRO A 48 8.21 -16.75 1.81
N LEU A 49 7.59 -15.58 2.01
CA LEU A 49 6.21 -15.52 2.47
C LEU A 49 5.24 -15.76 1.30
N PRO A 50 4.07 -16.37 1.54
CA PRO A 50 3.01 -16.41 0.54
C PRO A 50 2.59 -15.00 0.16
N TYR A 51 2.16 -14.83 -1.08
CA TYR A 51 1.79 -13.55 -1.64
C TYR A 51 0.65 -13.69 -2.63
N LEU A 52 -0.10 -12.60 -2.82
CA LEU A 52 -1.07 -12.46 -3.90
C LEU A 52 -0.29 -12.23 -5.22
N PRO A 53 -0.40 -13.12 -6.23
CA PRO A 53 0.33 -13.00 -7.48
C PRO A 53 -0.12 -11.75 -8.27
N HIS A 54 0.78 -11.27 -9.12
CA HIS A 54 0.44 -10.22 -10.07
C HIS A 54 -0.33 -10.78 -11.26
N TYR A 55 -1.31 -10.00 -11.72
CA TYR A 55 -1.90 -10.14 -13.04
C TYR A 55 -1.41 -9.00 -13.93
N VAL A 56 -1.16 -9.22 -15.22
CA VAL A 56 -0.70 -8.16 -16.13
C VAL A 56 -1.71 -8.00 -17.27
N PRO A 57 -2.69 -7.07 -17.14
CA PRO A 57 -3.72 -6.89 -18.14
C PRO A 57 -3.17 -6.41 -19.49
N GLU A 58 -3.90 -6.73 -20.57
CA GLU A 58 -3.50 -6.32 -21.93
C GLU A 58 -3.52 -4.79 -22.12
N GLU A 59 -4.41 -4.07 -21.44
CA GLU A 59 -4.40 -2.60 -21.47
C GLU A 59 -3.10 -2.03 -20.90
N LEU A 60 -2.60 -2.60 -19.80
CA LEU A 60 -1.32 -2.21 -19.20
C LEU A 60 -0.16 -2.47 -20.16
N ARG A 61 -0.15 -3.64 -20.82
CA ARG A 61 0.87 -4.00 -21.84
C ARG A 61 0.89 -2.98 -22.97
N ARG A 62 -0.28 -2.60 -23.50
CA ARG A 62 -0.41 -1.58 -24.55
C ARG A 62 0.12 -0.22 -24.12
N ALA A 63 -0.23 0.25 -22.92
CA ALA A 63 0.27 1.52 -22.39
C ALA A 63 1.81 1.53 -22.25
N VAL A 64 2.41 0.42 -21.82
CA VAL A 64 3.88 0.28 -21.74
C VAL A 64 4.53 0.40 -23.11
N VAL A 65 4.00 -0.29 -24.13
CA VAL A 65 4.52 -0.25 -25.50
C VAL A 65 4.37 1.15 -26.11
N ALA A 66 3.26 1.83 -25.83
CA ALA A 66 3.00 3.18 -26.29
C ALA A 66 3.78 4.29 -25.55
N GLY A 67 4.45 3.97 -24.44
CA GLY A 67 5.16 4.96 -23.61
C GLY A 67 4.23 5.89 -22.81
N GLU A 68 2.98 5.49 -22.65
CA GLU A 68 1.95 6.22 -21.90
C GLU A 68 2.14 6.05 -20.39
N PRO A 69 1.58 6.95 -19.56
CA PRO A 69 1.50 6.73 -18.12
C PRO A 69 0.70 5.45 -17.82
N VAL A 70 1.34 4.55 -17.08
CA VAL A 70 0.79 3.24 -16.73
C VAL A 70 0.07 3.30 -15.38
N ARG A 71 -1.15 2.77 -15.33
CA ARG A 71 -1.87 2.47 -14.07
C ARG A 71 -1.46 1.08 -13.61
N LEU A 72 -0.83 0.97 -12.43
CA LEU A 72 -0.41 -0.31 -11.85
C LEU A 72 -1.48 -0.93 -10.96
N ARG A 73 -2.50 -0.17 -10.53
CA ARG A 73 -3.59 -0.66 -9.69
C ARG A 73 -4.16 -2.02 -10.14
N PRO A 74 -4.45 -2.25 -11.44
CA PRO A 74 -5.01 -3.53 -11.89
C PRO A 74 -4.05 -4.72 -11.79
N VAL A 75 -2.76 -4.50 -11.50
CA VAL A 75 -1.79 -5.57 -11.33
C VAL A 75 -2.06 -6.40 -10.08
N VAL A 76 -2.57 -5.73 -9.05
CA VAL A 76 -3.07 -6.37 -7.84
C VAL A 76 -4.55 -6.65 -8.05
N ASP A 77 -4.84 -7.78 -8.69
CA ASP A 77 -6.21 -8.20 -8.96
C ASP A 77 -6.84 -8.83 -7.70
N LEU A 78 -8.03 -8.36 -7.36
CA LEU A 78 -8.79 -8.79 -6.18
C LEU A 78 -10.08 -9.54 -6.56
N SER A 79 -10.34 -9.75 -7.86
CA SER A 79 -11.60 -10.35 -8.35
C SER A 79 -11.85 -11.75 -7.80
N ASP A 80 -10.77 -12.53 -7.64
CA ASP A 80 -10.82 -13.92 -7.17
C ASP A 80 -10.75 -14.03 -5.65
N GLY A 81 -10.82 -12.88 -4.96
CA GLY A 81 -10.61 -12.78 -3.53
C GLY A 81 -9.13 -12.79 -3.14
N ILE A 82 -8.89 -12.70 -1.84
CA ILE A 82 -7.55 -12.62 -1.26
C ILE A 82 -7.29 -13.91 -0.48
N PRO A 83 -6.28 -14.71 -0.86
CA PRO A 83 -5.95 -15.91 -0.11
C PRO A 83 -5.54 -15.55 1.32
N GLU A 84 -6.10 -16.25 2.32
CA GLU A 84 -5.78 -16.00 3.73
C GLU A 84 -4.27 -16.06 4.01
N ALA A 85 -3.54 -16.96 3.33
CA ALA A 85 -2.10 -17.11 3.47
C ALA A 85 -1.31 -15.85 3.05
N ALA A 86 -1.86 -15.00 2.18
CA ALA A 86 -1.27 -13.74 1.77
C ALA A 86 -1.68 -12.56 2.68
N GLU A 87 -2.68 -12.75 3.56
CA GLU A 87 -3.03 -11.74 4.55
C GLU A 87 -1.93 -11.59 5.60
N ILE A 88 -1.60 -10.34 5.89
CA ILE A 88 -0.67 -10.00 6.97
C ILE A 88 -1.42 -10.20 8.28
N PRO A 89 -0.85 -10.95 9.26
CA PRO A 89 -1.52 -11.23 10.53
C PRO A 89 -1.45 -10.01 11.47
N VAL A 90 -2.14 -8.92 11.12
CA VAL A 90 -2.15 -7.64 11.83
C VAL A 90 -2.74 -7.73 13.24
N GLU A 91 -3.57 -8.73 13.52
CA GLU A 91 -4.07 -9.07 14.85
C GLU A 91 -2.97 -9.41 15.85
N ARG A 92 -1.76 -9.74 15.36
CA ARG A 92 -0.59 -10.05 16.21
C ARG A 92 0.24 -8.84 16.58
N VAL A 93 -0.10 -7.64 16.08
CA VAL A 93 0.64 -6.41 16.40
C VAL A 93 0.46 -6.11 17.89
N ALA A 94 1.55 -5.90 18.63
CA ALA A 94 1.52 -5.66 20.08
C ALA A 94 1.23 -4.19 20.44
N GLY A 95 0.41 -3.50 19.64
CA GLY A 95 0.23 -2.06 19.71
C GLY A 95 -0.80 -1.51 18.73
N GLY A 96 -0.95 -0.18 18.72
CA GLY A 96 -1.92 0.50 17.87
C GLY A 96 -1.59 0.44 16.37
N VAL A 97 -2.63 0.49 15.53
CA VAL A 97 -2.50 0.46 14.05
C VAL A 97 -3.31 1.57 13.38
N LEU A 98 -2.65 2.49 12.70
CA LEU A 98 -3.27 3.47 11.82
C LEU A 98 -3.02 3.12 10.36
N LEU A 99 -4.09 3.03 9.57
CA LEU A 99 -4.06 2.81 8.12
C LEU A 99 -4.53 4.08 7.42
N LEU A 100 -3.73 4.59 6.49
CA LEU A 100 -4.01 5.79 5.70
C LEU A 100 -3.97 5.41 4.23
N SER A 101 -5.11 5.45 3.54
CA SER A 101 -5.26 4.95 2.17
C SER A 101 -5.92 5.97 1.24
N SER A 102 -5.81 5.72 -0.06
CA SER A 102 -6.25 6.63 -1.12
C SER A 102 -7.31 5.97 -2.02
N GLY A 103 -8.43 6.64 -2.24
CA GLY A 103 -9.53 6.13 -3.07
C GLY A 103 -9.27 6.19 -4.57
N ARG A 104 -8.35 7.04 -5.04
CA ARG A 104 -7.92 7.11 -6.45
C ARG A 104 -6.46 6.66 -6.63
N ASP A 105 -6.00 5.71 -5.82
CA ASP A 105 -4.66 5.15 -5.95
C ASP A 105 -4.54 4.30 -7.21
N GLU A 106 -3.85 4.83 -8.23
CA GLU A 106 -3.63 4.14 -9.51
C GLU A 106 -2.36 3.28 -9.52
N VAL A 107 -1.66 3.18 -8.38
CA VAL A 107 -0.48 2.31 -8.21
C VAL A 107 -0.89 0.97 -7.59
N ARG A 108 -1.80 0.99 -6.62
CA ARG A 108 -2.33 -0.20 -5.95
C ARG A 108 -3.71 0.08 -5.36
N PRO A 109 -4.56 -0.94 -5.12
CA PRO A 109 -5.83 -0.77 -4.43
C PRO A 109 -5.65 -0.56 -2.91
N SER A 110 -5.01 0.54 -2.50
CA SER A 110 -4.59 0.74 -1.11
C SER A 110 -5.76 0.81 -0.11
N ALA A 111 -6.93 1.30 -0.52
CA ALA A 111 -8.13 1.29 0.32
C ALA A 111 -8.60 -0.15 0.58
N GLU A 112 -8.82 -0.94 -0.46
CA GLU A 112 -9.27 -2.33 -0.36
C GLU A 112 -8.26 -3.21 0.38
N LEU A 113 -6.96 -3.03 0.10
CA LEU A 113 -5.92 -3.77 0.81
C LEU A 113 -5.88 -3.39 2.30
N SER A 114 -6.20 -2.14 2.66
CA SER A 114 -6.26 -1.71 4.06
C SER A 114 -7.53 -2.17 4.77
N GLU A 115 -8.65 -2.32 4.06
CA GLU A 115 -9.87 -2.94 4.58
C GLU A 115 -9.63 -4.38 5.06
N VAL A 116 -8.77 -5.15 4.38
CA VAL A 116 -8.36 -6.49 4.83
C VAL A 116 -7.74 -6.45 6.23
N ALA A 117 -6.82 -5.51 6.46
CA ALA A 117 -6.21 -5.34 7.78
C ALA A 117 -7.25 -4.90 8.83
N GLN A 118 -8.08 -3.90 8.50
CA GLN A 118 -9.12 -3.41 9.40
C GLN A 118 -10.12 -4.51 9.79
N ARG A 119 -10.59 -5.28 8.81
CA ARG A 119 -11.50 -6.42 9.02
C ARG A 119 -10.86 -7.43 9.95
N ARG A 120 -9.62 -7.84 9.68
CA ARG A 120 -8.90 -8.82 10.49
C ARG A 120 -8.67 -8.36 11.93
N LEU A 121 -8.35 -7.09 12.14
CA LEU A 121 -8.24 -6.47 13.48
C LEU A 121 -9.58 -6.53 14.23
N ALA A 122 -10.69 -6.23 13.55
CA ALA A 122 -12.03 -6.28 14.15
C ALA A 122 -12.46 -7.71 14.50
N GLU A 123 -12.30 -8.66 13.57
CA GLU A 123 -12.65 -10.08 13.77
C GLU A 123 -11.93 -10.72 14.96
N HIS A 124 -10.67 -10.34 15.17
CA HIS A 124 -9.85 -10.84 16.28
C HIS A 124 -9.95 -10.01 17.55
N ARG A 125 -10.84 -9.01 17.58
CA ARG A 125 -11.05 -8.10 18.73
C ARG A 125 -9.73 -7.49 19.21
N HIS A 126 -8.97 -6.93 18.27
CA HIS A 126 -7.66 -6.32 18.55
C HIS A 126 -7.74 -5.38 19.77
N PRO A 127 -6.91 -5.58 20.81
CA PRO A 127 -7.09 -4.89 22.08
C PRO A 127 -6.54 -3.46 22.09
N PHE A 128 -5.79 -3.05 21.05
CA PHE A 128 -5.21 -1.72 20.93
C PHE A 128 -6.00 -0.84 19.97
N ARG A 129 -5.79 0.48 20.04
CA ARG A 129 -6.41 1.44 19.12
C ARG A 129 -6.08 1.09 17.67
N TYR A 130 -7.08 1.05 16.80
CA TYR A 130 -6.87 1.00 15.37
C TYR A 130 -7.85 1.89 14.63
N GLU A 131 -7.41 2.43 13.49
CA GLU A 131 -8.19 3.34 12.65
C GLU A 131 -7.78 3.16 11.18
N HIS A 132 -8.75 3.24 10.28
CA HIS A 132 -8.52 3.29 8.84
C HIS A 132 -9.17 4.55 8.27
N VAL A 133 -8.34 5.41 7.68
CA VAL A 133 -8.76 6.67 7.06
C VAL A 133 -8.56 6.52 5.55
N VAL A 134 -9.62 6.78 4.80
CA VAL A 134 -9.62 6.76 3.33
C VAL A 134 -9.75 8.19 2.82
N TYR A 135 -8.83 8.61 1.96
CA TYR A 135 -8.89 9.88 1.25
C TYR A 135 -9.49 9.64 -0.16
N PRO A 136 -10.80 9.88 -0.37
CA PRO A 136 -11.53 9.35 -1.53
C PRO A 136 -11.00 9.85 -2.88
N ASP A 137 -10.54 11.11 -2.95
CA ASP A 137 -10.09 11.76 -4.19
C ASP A 137 -8.56 11.86 -4.32
N ALA A 138 -7.81 11.35 -3.34
CA ALA A 138 -6.35 11.36 -3.36
C ALA A 138 -5.78 10.20 -4.17
N GLY A 139 -4.62 10.46 -4.80
CA GLY A 139 -3.82 9.43 -5.46
C GLY A 139 -2.83 8.75 -4.54
N HIS A 140 -1.92 7.98 -5.12
CA HIS A 140 -0.90 7.23 -4.38
C HIS A 140 0.07 8.11 -3.56
N LEU A 141 0.30 9.35 -3.98
CA LEU A 141 1.39 10.19 -3.46
C LEU A 141 1.03 10.92 -2.15
N ILE A 142 0.43 10.24 -1.17
CA ILE A 142 0.08 10.85 0.14
C ILE A 142 1.13 10.59 1.23
N ALA A 143 2.15 9.77 0.96
CA ALA A 143 3.23 9.50 1.89
C ALA A 143 4.30 10.61 1.91
N GLY A 144 4.84 10.86 3.11
CA GLY A 144 5.95 11.79 3.35
C GLY A 144 5.52 13.17 3.85
N ALA A 145 6.52 14.04 4.08
CA ALA A 145 6.32 15.36 4.64
C ALA A 145 5.33 16.23 3.83
N PRO A 146 4.56 17.10 4.51
CA PRO A 146 3.51 17.90 3.89
C PRO A 146 4.11 19.03 3.03
N HIS A 147 3.26 19.70 2.26
CA HIS A 147 3.58 20.92 1.49
C HIS A 147 4.64 20.78 0.39
N ARG A 148 5.11 19.56 0.08
CA ARG A 148 5.83 19.31 -1.16
C ARG A 148 4.93 19.52 -2.37
N PRO A 149 5.48 19.92 -3.54
CA PRO A 149 4.73 19.98 -4.78
C PRO A 149 3.92 18.69 -5.01
N ALA A 150 2.65 18.86 -5.37
CA ALA A 150 1.70 17.79 -5.61
C ALA A 150 1.09 17.87 -7.02
N THR A 151 1.67 18.71 -7.88
CA THR A 151 1.22 18.94 -9.25
C THR A 151 1.52 17.75 -10.17
N ASP A 152 2.54 16.96 -9.85
CA ASP A 152 2.93 15.79 -10.64
C ASP A 152 2.10 14.56 -10.24
N LEU A 153 1.17 14.18 -11.12
CA LEU A 153 0.39 12.94 -11.00
C LEU A 153 1.04 11.75 -11.71
N VAL A 154 2.21 11.96 -12.32
CA VAL A 154 2.95 10.93 -13.04
C VAL A 154 4.37 10.88 -12.49
N THR A 155 4.77 9.72 -11.97
CA THR A 155 6.14 9.49 -11.49
C THR A 155 6.91 8.63 -12.49
N ARG A 156 8.24 8.70 -12.45
CA ARG A 156 9.10 7.76 -13.19
C ARG A 156 9.60 6.71 -12.23
N GLY A 157 9.38 5.45 -12.56
CA GLY A 157 9.75 4.33 -11.72
C GLY A 157 9.59 3.01 -12.45
N LEU A 158 10.31 1.98 -12.01
CA LEU A 158 10.18 0.62 -12.56
C LEU A 158 10.41 0.51 -14.08
N GLY A 159 11.13 1.47 -14.68
CA GLY A 159 11.35 1.52 -16.13
C GLY A 159 10.18 2.08 -16.95
N ALA A 160 9.21 2.75 -16.32
CA ALA A 160 8.05 3.34 -16.98
C ALA A 160 7.62 4.68 -16.35
N ARG A 161 6.65 5.34 -16.98
CA ARG A 161 5.89 6.45 -16.39
C ARG A 161 4.68 5.85 -15.68
N LEU A 162 4.47 6.17 -14.41
CA LEU A 162 3.43 5.58 -13.57
C LEU A 162 2.42 6.66 -13.18
N ALA A 163 1.14 6.42 -13.46
CA ALA A 163 0.05 7.26 -13.00
C ALA A 163 -0.19 7.02 -11.51
N ALA A 164 -0.17 8.08 -10.72
CA ALA A 164 -0.46 8.02 -9.28
C ALA A 164 -1.96 8.10 -8.97
N GLY A 165 -2.74 8.69 -9.88
CA GLY A 165 -4.17 8.94 -9.72
C GLY A 165 -4.51 10.14 -8.83
N GLY A 166 -5.81 10.33 -8.60
CA GLY A 166 -6.36 11.45 -7.84
C GLY A 166 -6.19 12.83 -8.48
N THR A 167 -6.52 13.88 -7.72
CA THR A 167 -6.27 15.27 -8.13
C THR A 167 -5.10 15.89 -7.36
N PRO A 168 -4.40 16.91 -7.90
CA PRO A 168 -3.32 17.57 -7.19
C PRO A 168 -3.75 18.16 -5.85
N ALA A 169 -4.91 18.84 -5.83
CA ALA A 169 -5.45 19.48 -4.63
C ALA A 169 -5.85 18.46 -3.56
N ALA A 170 -6.58 17.40 -3.93
CA ALA A 170 -6.96 16.35 -2.99
C ALA A 170 -5.75 15.59 -2.45
N THR A 171 -4.77 15.28 -3.31
CA THR A 171 -3.54 14.58 -2.91
C THR A 171 -2.68 15.44 -1.98
N ALA A 172 -2.59 16.76 -2.23
CA ALA A 172 -1.89 17.68 -1.34
C ALA A 172 -2.55 17.78 0.04
N ALA A 173 -3.88 17.91 0.08
CA ALA A 173 -4.65 17.95 1.31
C ALA A 173 -4.53 16.64 2.09
N ALA A 174 -4.66 15.50 1.42
CA ALA A 174 -4.51 14.18 2.01
C ALA A 174 -3.10 13.94 2.56
N ARG A 175 -2.04 14.38 1.86
CA ARG A 175 -0.66 14.31 2.37
C ARG A 175 -0.49 15.13 3.65
N ALA A 176 -1.05 16.34 3.69
CA ALA A 176 -0.99 17.19 4.88
C ALA A 176 -1.72 16.57 6.07
N ASP A 177 -2.90 16.02 5.84
CA ASP A 177 -3.70 15.33 6.84
C ASP A 177 -3.03 14.03 7.33
N ALA A 178 -2.54 13.21 6.41
CA ALA A 178 -1.84 11.97 6.69
C ALA A 178 -0.61 12.20 7.57
N TRP A 179 0.17 13.24 7.27
CA TRP A 179 1.31 13.63 8.09
C TRP A 179 0.89 14.05 9.51
N ARG A 180 -0.13 14.91 9.62
CA ARG A 180 -0.66 15.35 10.91
C ARG A 180 -1.12 14.17 11.76
N ARG A 181 -1.95 13.29 11.19
CA ARG A 181 -2.46 12.07 11.85
C ARG A 181 -1.35 11.12 12.25
N THR A 182 -0.31 11.00 11.43
CA THR A 182 0.87 10.16 11.74
C THR A 182 1.56 10.65 13.02
N ILE A 183 1.79 11.96 13.13
CA ILE A 183 2.41 12.56 14.31
C ILE A 183 1.50 12.41 15.53
N GLU A 184 0.24 12.81 15.41
CA GLU A 184 -0.75 12.70 16.50
C GLU A 184 -0.86 11.26 17.02
N PHE A 185 -0.90 10.29 16.10
CA PHE A 185 -0.97 8.88 16.44
C PHE A 185 0.28 8.39 17.18
N PHE A 186 1.48 8.75 16.71
CA PHE A 186 2.70 8.33 17.40
C PHE A 186 2.85 9.02 18.76
N SER A 187 2.54 10.31 18.88
CA SER A 187 2.53 11.02 20.17
C SER A 187 1.62 10.37 21.18
N ASP A 188 0.39 10.03 20.77
CA ASP A 188 -0.60 9.33 21.60
C ASP A 188 -0.12 7.92 22.00
N GLN A 189 0.35 7.11 21.04
CA GLN A 189 0.68 5.71 21.29
C GLN A 189 2.04 5.49 21.97
N LEU A 190 2.97 6.45 21.88
CA LEU A 190 4.32 6.36 22.46
C LEU A 190 4.52 7.25 23.69
N GLY A 191 3.54 8.09 24.04
CA GLY A 191 3.61 8.98 25.19
C GLY A 191 4.67 10.08 25.05
N THR A 192 4.81 10.63 23.84
CA THR A 192 5.80 11.69 23.51
C THR A 192 5.15 12.99 23.13
#